data_AF-A0A926QE08-F1
#
_entry.id   AF-A0A926QE08-F1
#
_cell.length_a   1.000
_cell.length_b   1.000
_cell.length_c   1.000
_cell.angle_alpha   90.00
_cell.angle_beta   90.00
_cell.angle_gamma   90.00
#
_symmetry.space_group_name_H-M   'P 1'
#
loop_
_entity.id
_entity.type
_entity.pdbx_description
1 polymer ?
#
loop_
_entity_poly.entity_id
_entity_poly.type
_entity_poly.pdbx_seq_one_letter_code
_entity_poly.pdbx_strand_id
1 'polypeptide(L)'
;MSNEISLFGEQRSGALGPLFSPPTTRQVRRDVEQVQARGQVAIAGVAMRHQLRQAELASQATLRAAEEHAQSYLTATALSNTAALVAQAKSHAKTTPEGAHLYEAIVTGYAQGAIHRSQRGLL
;
A
#
# COMPACT_ATOMS: atom_id res chain seq x y z
N MET A 1 -17.64 -105.51 14.49
CA MET A 1 -18.58 -104.92 13.52
C MET A 1 -18.86 -103.50 13.96
N SER A 2 -18.50 -102.57 13.07
CA SER A 2 -18.49 -101.12 13.25
C SER A 2 -19.88 -100.53 13.45
N ASN A 3 -20.00 -99.44 14.21
CA ASN A 3 -20.90 -98.35 13.86
C ASN A 3 -20.46 -97.02 14.52
N GLU A 4 -19.66 -96.30 13.74
CA GLU A 4 -19.67 -94.86 13.47
C GLU A 4 -19.93 -93.84 14.59
N ILE A 5 -18.81 -93.28 15.02
CA ILE A 5 -18.63 -91.90 15.50
C ILE A 5 -18.89 -90.94 14.32
N SER A 6 -19.84 -90.03 14.47
CA SER A 6 -19.78 -88.61 14.07
C SER A 6 -21.19 -88.03 14.07
N LEU A 7 -21.48 -87.16 15.05
CA LEU A 7 -22.76 -86.46 15.12
C LEU A 7 -22.48 -84.96 15.38
N PHE A 8 -22.22 -84.24 14.28
CA PHE A 8 -22.26 -82.78 14.11
C PHE A 8 -21.21 -81.94 14.87
N GLY A 9 -20.36 -81.11 14.24
CA GLY A 9 -20.36 -80.65 12.86
C GLY A 9 -19.00 -80.13 12.41
N GLU A 10 -18.70 -80.42 11.15
CA GLU A 10 -17.58 -79.89 10.40
C GLU A 10 -17.94 -78.54 9.76
N GLN A 11 -16.97 -77.62 9.82
CA GLN A 11 -16.56 -76.70 8.77
C GLN A 11 -17.61 -75.83 8.06
N ARG A 12 -17.45 -74.51 8.21
CA ARG A 12 -17.37 -73.64 7.03
C ARG A 12 -16.46 -72.44 7.25
N SER A 13 -15.45 -72.39 6.39
CA SER A 13 -14.50 -71.32 6.11
C SER A 13 -15.10 -69.91 6.18
N GLY A 14 -14.42 -69.02 6.89
CA GLY A 14 -14.69 -67.59 6.90
C GLY A 14 -13.40 -66.82 7.16
N ALA A 15 -12.67 -66.55 6.08
CA ALA A 15 -11.56 -65.62 5.93
C ALA A 15 -10.99 -64.94 7.19
N LEU A 16 -9.69 -65.16 7.41
CA LEU A 16 -8.80 -64.16 8.04
C LEU A 16 -8.85 -62.88 7.21
N GLY A 17 -9.83 -62.02 7.47
CA GLY A 17 -9.89 -60.67 6.94
C GLY A 17 -8.88 -59.80 7.67
N PRO A 18 -8.16 -58.89 6.99
CA PRO A 18 -7.15 -58.08 7.62
C PRO A 18 -7.79 -57.19 8.70
N LEU A 19 -7.32 -57.36 9.92
CA LEU A 19 -7.60 -56.51 11.07
C LEU A 19 -6.87 -55.17 10.87
N PHE A 20 -7.31 -54.33 9.91
CA PHE A 20 -6.67 -53.03 9.67
C PHE A 20 -7.69 -51.90 9.47
N SER A 21 -7.73 -51.01 10.45
CA SER A 21 -8.59 -49.83 10.64
C SER A 21 -8.65 -48.84 9.46
N PRO A 22 -9.83 -48.24 9.15
CA PRO A 22 -9.85 -46.99 8.38
C PRO A 22 -10.74 -45.82 8.88
N PRO A 23 -11.18 -45.68 10.15
CA PRO A 23 -11.85 -44.44 10.56
C PRO A 23 -10.87 -43.28 10.73
N THR A 24 -9.70 -43.52 11.31
CA THR A 24 -8.65 -42.51 11.56
C THR A 24 -8.07 -41.94 10.26
N THR A 25 -7.84 -42.76 9.24
CA THR A 25 -7.28 -42.28 7.95
C THR A 25 -8.22 -41.33 7.21
N ARG A 26 -9.54 -41.58 7.26
CA ARG A 26 -10.54 -40.67 6.67
C ARG A 26 -10.73 -39.39 7.49
N GLN A 27 -10.56 -39.49 8.80
CA GLN A 27 -10.62 -38.33 9.68
C GLN A 27 -9.42 -37.40 9.47
N VAL A 28 -8.21 -37.95 9.51
CA VAL A 28 -6.97 -37.21 9.24
C VAL A 28 -7.00 -36.54 7.86
N ARG A 29 -7.52 -37.21 6.82
CA ARG A 29 -7.68 -36.60 5.49
C ARG A 29 -8.61 -35.38 5.50
N ARG A 30 -9.76 -35.46 6.19
CA ARG A 30 -10.70 -34.34 6.32
C ARG A 30 -10.11 -33.18 7.12
N ASP A 31 -9.37 -33.48 8.18
CA ASP A 31 -8.70 -32.47 9.00
C ASP A 31 -7.61 -31.74 8.20
N VAL A 32 -6.84 -32.47 7.37
CA VAL A 32 -5.83 -31.88 6.47
C VAL A 32 -6.47 -30.98 5.42
N GLU A 33 -7.55 -31.41 4.77
CA GLU A 33 -8.29 -30.59 3.80
C GLU A 33 -8.86 -29.32 4.46
N GLN A 34 -9.37 -29.43 5.70
CA GLN A 34 -9.88 -28.28 6.45
C GLN A 34 -8.77 -27.30 6.85
N VAL A 35 -7.62 -27.78 7.30
CA VAL A 35 -6.46 -26.95 7.62
C VAL A 35 -5.92 -26.27 6.37
N GLN A 36 -5.89 -26.96 5.22
CA GLN A 36 -5.49 -26.39 3.94
C GLN A 36 -6.45 -25.29 3.48
N ALA A 37 -7.77 -25.51 3.57
CA ALA A 37 -8.77 -24.50 3.25
C ALA A 37 -8.66 -23.27 4.17
N ARG A 38 -8.47 -23.47 5.48
CA ARG A 38 -8.21 -22.38 6.44
C ARG A 38 -6.93 -21.63 6.12
N GLY A 39 -5.86 -22.35 5.75
CA GLY A 39 -4.60 -21.77 5.30
C GLY A 39 -4.78 -20.87 4.07
N GLN A 40 -5.53 -21.34 3.06
CA GLN A 40 -5.82 -20.56 1.86
C GLN A 40 -6.62 -19.28 2.17
N VAL A 41 -7.64 -19.36 3.04
CA VAL A 41 -8.42 -18.18 3.46
C VAL A 41 -7.55 -17.19 4.26
N ALA A 42 -6.67 -17.68 5.13
CA ALA A 42 -5.75 -16.83 5.88
C ALA A 42 -4.75 -16.13 4.94
N ILE A 43 -4.18 -16.85 3.97
CA ILE A 43 -3.27 -16.29 2.96
C ILE A 43 -4.00 -15.25 2.11
N ALA A 44 -5.22 -15.54 1.64
CA ALA A 44 -6.04 -14.60 0.88
C ALA A 44 -6.37 -13.34 1.69
N GLY A 45 -6.69 -13.48 2.99
CA GLY A 45 -6.94 -12.35 3.89
C GLY A 45 -5.70 -11.48 4.10
N VAL A 46 -4.51 -12.07 4.22
CA VAL A 46 -3.24 -11.34 4.30
C VAL A 46 -2.94 -10.63 2.98
N ALA A 47 -3.10 -11.31 1.84
CA ALA A 47 -2.91 -10.73 0.52
C ALA A 47 -3.82 -9.52 0.28
N MET A 48 -5.11 -9.63 0.64
CA MET A 48 -6.07 -8.53 0.53
C MET A 48 -5.67 -7.34 1.41
N ARG A 49 -5.23 -7.58 2.65
CA ARG A 49 -4.72 -6.51 3.53
C ARG A 49 -3.47 -5.84 2.98
N HIS A 50 -2.57 -6.61 2.38
CA HIS A 50 -1.39 -6.06 1.71
C HIS A 50 -1.77 -5.21 0.49
N GLN A 51 -2.73 -5.65 -0.33
CA GLN A 51 -3.23 -4.88 -1.46
C GLN A 51 -3.86 -3.55 -1.01
N LEU A 52 -4.68 -3.57 0.04
CA LEU A 52 -5.28 -2.35 0.59
C LEU A 52 -4.21 -1.37 1.08
N ARG A 53 -3.23 -1.85 1.87
CA ARG A 53 -2.11 -1.00 2.32
C ARG A 53 -1.27 -0.47 1.15
N GLN A 54 -1.04 -1.28 0.13
CA GLN A 54 -0.30 -0.82 -1.06
C GLN A 54 -1.07 0.28 -1.79
N ALA A 55 -2.39 0.14 -1.92
CA ALA A 55 -3.23 1.17 -2.52
C ALA A 55 -3.22 2.46 -1.69
N GLU A 56 -3.29 2.37 -0.36
CA GLU A 56 -3.19 3.51 0.56
C GLU A 56 -1.82 4.20 0.47
N LEU A 57 -0.73 3.43 0.41
CA LEU A 57 0.62 3.99 0.26
C LEU A 57 0.79 4.65 -1.11
N ALA A 58 0.26 4.05 -2.17
CA ALA A 58 0.29 4.63 -3.50
C ALA A 58 -0.50 5.95 -3.55
N SER A 59 -1.70 6.01 -2.95
CA SER A 59 -2.50 7.24 -2.91
C SER A 59 -1.81 8.34 -2.11
N GLN A 60 -1.22 8.01 -0.96
CA GLN A 60 -0.43 8.96 -0.16
C GLN A 60 0.80 9.45 -0.93
N ALA A 61 1.49 8.57 -1.65
CA ALA A 61 2.64 8.96 -2.46
C ALA A 61 2.23 9.93 -3.58
N THR A 62 1.10 9.69 -4.25
CA THR A 62 0.61 10.61 -5.28
C THR A 62 0.22 11.97 -4.72
N LEU A 63 -0.38 12.01 -3.52
CA LEU A 63 -0.74 13.26 -2.86
C LEU A 63 0.51 14.07 -2.51
N ARG A 64 1.50 13.44 -1.87
CA ARG A 64 2.77 14.11 -1.54
C ARG A 64 3.51 14.60 -2.78
N ALA A 65 3.56 13.79 -3.84
CA ALA A 65 4.19 14.21 -5.08
C ALA A 65 3.48 15.42 -5.72
N ALA A 66 2.14 15.46 -5.65
CA ALA A 66 1.36 16.60 -6.13
C ALA A 66 1.60 17.86 -5.27
N GLU A 67 1.67 17.72 -3.95
CA GLU A 67 2.00 18.80 -3.01
C GLU A 67 3.42 19.36 -3.28
N GLU A 68 4.42 18.50 -3.43
CA GLU A 68 5.79 18.88 -3.77
C GLU A 68 5.86 19.59 -5.13
N HIS A 69 5.14 19.08 -6.13
CA HIS A 69 5.06 19.73 -7.43
C HIS A 69 4.41 21.12 -7.35
N ALA A 70 3.29 21.24 -6.64
CA ALA A 70 2.62 22.52 -6.45
C ALA A 70 3.54 23.51 -5.72
N GLN A 71 4.25 23.06 -4.68
CA GLN A 71 5.20 23.89 -3.94
C GLN A 71 6.34 24.38 -4.84
N SER A 72 6.99 23.47 -5.57
CA SER A 72 8.08 23.83 -6.48
C SER A 72 7.64 24.81 -7.56
N TYR A 73 6.43 24.64 -8.10
CA TYR A 73 5.85 25.53 -9.09
C TYR A 73 5.58 26.94 -8.52
N LEU A 74 5.00 27.03 -7.31
CA LEU A 74 4.76 28.30 -6.65
C LEU A 74 6.07 29.04 -6.35
N THR A 75 7.09 28.33 -5.88
CA THR A 75 8.42 28.90 -5.63
C THR A 75 9.07 29.38 -6.93
N ALA A 76 9.05 28.57 -8.00
CA ALA A 76 9.60 28.95 -9.30
C ALA A 76 8.90 30.19 -9.86
N THR A 77 7.57 30.25 -9.77
CA THR A 77 6.78 31.38 -10.22
C THR A 77 7.09 32.65 -9.42
N ALA A 78 7.19 32.53 -8.08
CA ALA A 78 7.58 33.63 -7.21
C ALA A 78 8.95 34.20 -7.57
N LEU A 79 9.95 33.33 -7.76
CA LEU A 79 11.30 33.71 -8.16
C LEU A 79 11.31 34.40 -9.53
N SER A 80 10.62 33.83 -10.51
CA SER A 80 10.50 34.43 -11.85
C SER A 80 9.91 35.84 -11.80
N ASN A 81 8.83 36.03 -11.05
CA ASN A 81 8.19 37.33 -10.91
C ASN A 81 9.09 38.34 -10.16
N THR A 82 9.79 37.91 -9.11
CA THR A 82 10.77 38.80 -8.42
C THR A 82 11.89 39.23 -9.35
N ALA A 83 12.41 38.32 -10.19
CA ALA A 83 13.45 38.64 -11.15
C ALA A 83 12.96 39.65 -12.20
N ALA A 84 11.74 39.48 -12.71
CA ALA A 84 11.12 40.43 -13.64
C ALA A 84 10.95 41.82 -13.01
N LEU A 85 10.47 41.90 -11.76
CA LEU A 85 10.34 43.15 -11.03
C LEU A 85 11.69 43.83 -10.79
N VAL A 86 12.73 43.08 -10.41
CA VAL A 86 14.09 43.61 -10.25
C VAL A 86 14.63 44.16 -11.58
N ALA A 87 14.43 43.45 -12.69
CA ALA A 87 14.84 43.91 -14.00
C ALA A 87 14.14 45.22 -14.40
N GLN A 88 12.83 45.31 -14.14
CA GLN A 88 12.04 46.51 -14.39
C GLN A 88 12.48 47.67 -13.51
N ALA A 89 12.66 47.43 -12.20
CA ALA A 89 13.18 48.40 -11.25
C ALA A 89 14.54 48.96 -11.67
N LYS A 90 15.45 48.08 -12.12
CA LYS A 90 16.76 48.48 -12.65
C LYS A 90 16.65 49.35 -13.90
N SER A 91 15.69 49.07 -14.78
CA SER A 91 15.43 49.90 -15.96
C SER A 91 14.95 51.30 -15.57
N HIS A 92 13.98 51.39 -14.65
CA HIS A 92 13.44 52.67 -14.18
C HIS A 92 14.42 53.48 -13.35
N ALA A 93 15.27 52.83 -12.54
CA ALA A 93 16.32 53.52 -11.79
C ALA A 93 17.35 54.20 -12.71
N LYS A 94 17.55 53.70 -13.93
CA LYS A 94 18.41 54.36 -14.94
C LYS A 94 17.78 55.63 -15.50
N THR A 95 16.46 55.66 -15.66
CA THR A 95 15.75 56.83 -16.21
C THR A 95 15.42 57.86 -15.12
N THR A 96 15.12 57.38 -13.92
CA THR A 96 14.66 58.21 -12.79
C THR A 96 15.38 57.78 -11.50
N PRO A 97 16.63 58.22 -11.30
CA PRO A 97 17.46 57.79 -10.16
C PRO A 97 16.95 58.30 -8.81
N GLU A 98 16.26 59.45 -8.76
CA GLU A 98 15.69 60.00 -7.51
C GLU A 98 14.66 59.05 -6.86
N GLY A 99 13.96 58.27 -7.68
CA GLY A 99 12.97 57.28 -7.24
C GLY A 99 13.56 55.91 -6.87
N ALA A 100 14.88 55.72 -6.91
CA ALA A 100 15.51 54.40 -6.71
C ALA A 100 15.11 53.71 -5.41
N HIS A 101 15.03 54.48 -4.31
CA HIS A 101 14.61 53.99 -3.00
C HIS A 101 13.17 53.47 -2.99
N LEU A 102 12.27 54.05 -3.81
CA LEU A 102 10.89 53.58 -3.94
C LEU A 102 10.84 52.25 -4.69
N TYR A 103 11.64 52.09 -5.74
CA TYR A 103 11.71 50.83 -6.48
C TYR A 103 12.25 49.68 -5.61
N GLU A 104 13.27 49.96 -4.79
CA GLU A 104 13.81 49.00 -3.82
C GLU A 104 12.75 48.58 -2.80
N ALA A 105 11.99 49.53 -2.24
CA ALA A 105 10.92 49.25 -1.30
C ALA A 105 9.81 48.39 -1.92
N ILE A 106 9.41 48.67 -3.17
CA ILE A 106 8.40 47.90 -3.90
C ILE A 106 8.86 46.46 -4.14
N VAL A 107 10.09 46.29 -4.65
CA VAL A 107 10.68 44.97 -4.90
C VAL A 107 10.78 44.16 -3.61
N THR A 108 11.27 44.78 -2.54
CA THR A 108 11.43 44.14 -1.23
C THR A 108 10.07 43.71 -0.66
N GLY A 109 9.07 44.60 -0.68
CA GLY A 109 7.72 44.29 -0.22
C GLY A 109 7.08 43.16 -1.02
N TYR A 110 7.26 43.14 -2.34
CA TYR A 110 6.77 42.03 -3.18
C TYR A 110 7.48 40.71 -2.82
N ALA A 111 8.81 40.71 -2.71
CA ALA A 111 9.59 39.51 -2.40
C ALA A 111 9.19 38.93 -1.03
N GLN A 112 9.05 39.77 -0.01
CA GLN A 112 8.55 39.37 1.31
C GLN A 112 7.14 38.78 1.20
N GLY A 113 6.23 39.45 0.49
CA GLY A 113 4.87 38.94 0.29
C GLY A 113 4.83 37.62 -0.48
N ALA A 114 5.71 37.43 -1.46
CA ALA A 114 5.83 36.20 -2.23
C ALA A 114 6.31 35.03 -1.36
N ILE A 115 7.34 35.26 -0.53
CA ILE A 115 7.81 34.28 0.46
C ILE A 115 6.67 33.83 1.37
N HIS A 116 5.91 34.78 1.93
CA HIS A 116 4.80 34.47 2.82
C HIS A 116 3.69 33.66 2.13
N ARG A 117 3.40 33.92 0.85
CA ARG A 117 2.41 33.15 0.09
C ARG A 117 2.91 31.74 -0.24
N SER A 118 4.17 31.60 -0.65
CA SER A 118 4.79 30.29 -0.86
C SER A 118 4.87 29.47 0.44
N GLN A 119 4.98 30.13 1.60
CA GLN A 119 4.95 29.50 2.92
C GLN A 119 3.54 29.25 3.47
N ARG A 120 2.50 29.92 2.94
CA ARG A 120 1.10 29.77 3.37
C ARG A 120 0.29 28.79 2.54
N GLY A 121 0.69 28.49 1.30
CA GLY A 121 0.18 27.31 0.57
C GLY A 121 0.63 25.97 1.17
N LEU A 122 0.94 25.97 2.47
CA LEU A 122 1.65 24.95 3.26
C LEU A 122 0.77 24.53 4.48
N LEU A 123 -0.48 25.00 4.52
CA LEU A 123 -1.56 24.65 5.47
C LEU A 123 -2.82 24.30 4.67
#